data_AF-A0A9Q7BJZ0-F1
#
_entry.id   AF-A0A9Q7BJZ0-F1
#
_cell.length_a   1.000
_cell.length_b   1.000
_cell.length_c   1.000
_cell.angle_alpha   90.00
_cell.angle_beta   90.00
_cell.angle_gamma   90.00
#
_symmetry.space_group_name_H-M   'P 1'
#
loop_
_entity.id
_entity.type
_entity.pdbx_description
1 polymer ?
#
loop_
_entity_poly.entity_id
_entity_poly.type
_entity_poly.pdbx_seq_one_letter_code
_entity_poly.pdbx_strand_id
1 'polypeptide(L)'
;MPTPFYWNELNTYDFAGLSPDTTIAILPIASTEQHGPHLPVATDVAIANGMLAELRAQRQDDLDILVLPTQEIGKANEHVYGPGTLSLGAELLIPVWTAIGAKVAETGLRKMVIVNSHGGNVDIMSIVARELRVRYQMAVMSTQWGRFGNPEGLISDHESRYGIHGGEVETSLMLHFRPDLVRMEKAQNFVSKAEWMREQSQYIQPLPPHSLAWIAHDLNPNGVVGDASLGTAEKGAAICRHQVKGFVEMLYDLKAYPLSNLYSR
;
A
#
# COMPACT_ATOMS: atom_id res chain seq x y z
N MET A 1 27.34 0.28 -14.21
CA MET A 1 26.52 -0.82 -13.66
C MET A 1 25.15 -0.24 -13.34
N PRO A 2 24.04 -0.98 -13.50
CA PRO A 2 22.73 -0.47 -13.14
C PRO A 2 22.70 -0.09 -11.65
N THR A 3 22.14 1.09 -11.35
CA THR A 3 21.99 1.56 -9.96
C THR A 3 21.10 0.59 -9.19
N PRO A 4 21.57 0.05 -8.05
CA PRO A 4 20.77 -0.88 -7.23
C PRO A 4 19.37 -0.34 -6.94
N PHE A 5 18.40 -1.24 -6.91
CA PHE A 5 16.99 -0.93 -6.64
C PHE A 5 16.49 -1.66 -5.41
N TYR A 6 16.89 -2.92 -5.22
CA TYR A 6 16.53 -3.68 -4.03
C TYR A 6 17.65 -3.65 -2.99
N TRP A 7 17.26 -3.63 -1.72
CA TRP A 7 18.19 -3.69 -0.59
C TRP A 7 19.13 -4.91 -0.66
N ASN A 8 18.62 -6.06 -1.12
CA ASN A 8 19.36 -7.31 -1.24
C ASN A 8 20.20 -7.43 -2.54
N GLU A 9 20.24 -6.41 -3.38
CA GLU A 9 21.19 -6.31 -4.50
C GLU A 9 22.56 -5.74 -4.04
N LEU A 10 22.62 -5.12 -2.85
CA LEU A 10 23.85 -4.59 -2.26
C LEU A 10 24.67 -5.67 -1.54
N ASN A 11 26.00 -5.54 -1.59
CA ASN A 11 26.92 -6.29 -0.73
C ASN A 11 27.26 -5.49 0.55
N THR A 12 27.88 -6.15 1.53
CA THR A 12 28.15 -5.57 2.85
C THR A 12 28.98 -4.28 2.83
N TYR A 13 29.80 -4.05 1.81
CA TYR A 13 30.65 -2.87 1.69
C TYR A 13 29.96 -1.70 0.98
N ASP A 14 28.94 -1.98 0.15
CA ASP A 14 28.23 -0.94 -0.60
C ASP A 14 27.49 0.04 0.34
N PHE A 15 27.02 -0.44 1.49
CA PHE A 15 26.31 0.37 2.48
C PHE A 15 27.12 1.55 3.02
N ALA A 16 28.46 1.45 3.05
CA ALA A 16 29.32 2.53 3.51
C ALA A 16 29.34 3.74 2.57
N GLY A 17 28.94 3.57 1.31
CA GLY A 17 28.86 4.63 0.31
C GLY A 17 27.50 5.32 0.21
N LEU A 18 26.48 4.85 0.94
CA LEU A 18 25.15 5.44 0.90
C LEU A 18 25.11 6.77 1.65
N SER A 19 24.32 7.71 1.12
CA SER A 19 24.12 9.02 1.76
C SER A 19 22.98 8.94 2.78
N PRO A 20 23.25 9.14 4.08
CA PRO A 20 22.20 9.17 5.11
C PRO A 20 21.09 10.19 4.84
N ASP A 21 21.44 11.30 4.19
CA ASP A 21 20.58 12.46 3.98
C ASP A 21 19.71 12.36 2.73
N THR A 22 20.08 11.53 1.75
CA THR A 22 19.41 11.49 0.44
C THR A 22 18.95 10.11 0.01
N THR A 23 19.56 9.03 0.51
CA THR A 23 19.12 7.67 0.20
C THR A 23 17.87 7.33 1.01
N ILE A 24 16.83 6.84 0.33
CA ILE A 24 15.53 6.49 0.94
C ILE A 24 15.34 4.98 0.93
N ALA A 25 15.15 4.39 2.10
CA ALA A 25 14.70 3.00 2.22
C ALA A 25 13.18 2.91 2.03
N ILE A 26 12.69 1.93 1.27
CA ILE A 26 11.25 1.72 1.04
C ILE A 26 10.87 0.35 1.59
N LEU A 27 10.01 0.31 2.60
CA LEU A 27 9.39 -0.92 3.12
C LEU A 27 8.00 -1.10 2.48
N PRO A 28 7.85 -2.04 1.54
CA PRO A 28 6.54 -2.37 1.00
C PRO A 28 5.80 -3.29 1.98
N ILE A 29 4.57 -2.91 2.32
CA ILE A 29 3.67 -3.75 3.12
C ILE A 29 2.39 -4.03 2.33
N ALA A 30 1.95 -5.28 2.37
CA ALA A 30 0.79 -5.78 1.64
C ALA A 30 -0.04 -6.67 2.56
N SER A 31 -0.87 -7.53 1.97
CA SER A 31 -1.64 -8.55 2.68
C SER A 31 -1.91 -9.77 1.79
N THR A 32 -2.21 -10.89 2.44
CA THR A 32 -2.73 -12.09 1.80
C THR A 32 -4.13 -12.33 2.32
N GLU A 33 -5.15 -12.00 1.53
CA GLU A 33 -6.52 -11.92 1.99
C GLU A 33 -7.55 -12.12 0.90
N GLN A 34 -8.73 -12.62 1.29
CA GLN A 34 -9.82 -12.83 0.34
C GLN A 34 -10.17 -11.56 -0.45
N HIS A 35 -10.35 -11.71 -1.76
CA HIS A 35 -10.84 -10.66 -2.66
C HIS A 35 -12.02 -11.21 -3.49
N GLY A 36 -12.97 -11.83 -2.80
CA GLY A 36 -14.20 -12.33 -3.41
C GLY A 36 -13.96 -13.47 -4.40
N PRO A 37 -14.90 -13.70 -5.31
CA PRO A 37 -14.86 -14.86 -6.20
C PRO A 37 -13.95 -14.66 -7.43
N HIS A 38 -13.61 -13.42 -7.77
CA HIS A 38 -12.94 -13.06 -9.04
C HIS A 38 -11.43 -12.79 -8.92
N LEU A 39 -10.93 -12.42 -7.74
CA LEU A 39 -9.51 -12.12 -7.52
C LEU A 39 -8.84 -13.14 -6.57
N PRO A 40 -7.52 -13.35 -6.71
CA PRO A 40 -6.77 -14.25 -5.84
C PRO A 40 -6.53 -13.61 -4.45
N VAL A 41 -6.18 -14.44 -3.45
CA VAL A 41 -5.78 -13.92 -2.13
C VAL A 41 -4.49 -13.10 -2.12
N ALA A 42 -3.75 -13.11 -3.24
CA ALA A 42 -2.49 -12.41 -3.40
C ALA A 42 -2.64 -11.02 -4.04
N THR A 43 -3.86 -10.48 -4.15
CA THR A 43 -4.13 -9.19 -4.83
C THR A 43 -3.21 -8.07 -4.34
N ASP A 44 -3.15 -7.83 -3.04
CA ASP A 44 -2.36 -6.72 -2.50
C ASP A 44 -0.87 -6.90 -2.70
N VAL A 45 -0.38 -8.14 -2.63
CA VAL A 45 1.02 -8.49 -2.93
C VAL A 45 1.32 -8.26 -4.41
N ALA A 46 0.44 -8.70 -5.30
CA ALA A 46 0.58 -8.51 -6.74
C ALA A 46 0.55 -7.03 -7.12
N ILE A 47 -0.35 -6.24 -6.51
CA ILE A 47 -0.41 -4.79 -6.67
C ILE A 47 0.87 -4.13 -6.15
N ALA A 48 1.33 -4.46 -4.93
CA ALA A 48 2.57 -3.91 -4.39
C ALA A 48 3.75 -4.16 -5.31
N ASN A 49 3.94 -5.40 -5.76
CA ASN A 49 5.05 -5.77 -6.64
C ASN A 49 4.93 -5.13 -8.03
N GLY A 50 3.72 -5.02 -8.58
CA GLY A 50 3.46 -4.34 -9.85
C GLY A 50 3.79 -2.85 -9.79
N MET A 51 3.36 -2.16 -8.73
CA MET A 51 3.68 -0.74 -8.50
C MET A 51 5.18 -0.52 -8.30
N LEU A 52 5.89 -1.42 -7.61
CA LEU A 52 7.34 -1.35 -7.45
C LEU A 52 8.08 -1.57 -8.77
N ALA A 53 7.58 -2.44 -9.65
CA ALA A 53 8.15 -2.63 -10.98
C ALA A 53 7.99 -1.36 -11.84
N GLU A 54 6.82 -0.73 -11.80
CA GLU A 54 6.59 0.56 -12.46
C GLU A 54 7.45 1.67 -11.85
N LEU A 55 7.60 1.71 -10.53
CA LEU A 55 8.52 2.64 -9.84
C LEU A 55 9.95 2.48 -10.34
N ARG A 56 10.43 1.23 -10.49
CA ARG A 56 11.77 0.97 -11.04
C ARG A 56 11.93 1.53 -12.45
N ALA A 57 10.86 1.48 -13.26
CA ALA A 57 10.87 2.00 -14.63
C ALA A 57 10.80 3.53 -14.70
N GLN A 58 10.09 4.19 -13.78
CA GLN A 58 9.92 5.65 -13.76
C GLN A 58 11.02 6.40 -12.98
N ARG A 59 11.72 5.71 -12.06
CA ARG A 59 12.80 6.28 -11.22
C ARG A 59 13.90 6.88 -12.09
N GLN A 60 14.31 8.10 -11.76
CA GLN A 60 15.48 8.74 -12.36
C GLN A 60 16.76 8.37 -11.59
N ASP A 61 17.92 8.43 -12.25
CA ASP A 61 19.21 8.04 -11.68
C ASP A 61 19.65 8.92 -10.49
N ASP A 62 19.06 10.09 -10.31
CA ASP A 62 19.39 10.97 -9.20
C ASP A 62 18.63 10.59 -7.91
N LEU A 63 17.66 9.67 -7.97
CA LEU A 63 16.82 9.27 -6.85
C LEU A 63 17.30 7.93 -6.25
N ASP A 64 18.18 8.01 -5.25
CA ASP A 64 18.71 6.83 -4.55
C ASP A 64 17.64 6.19 -3.64
N ILE A 65 17.06 5.08 -4.08
CA ILE A 65 16.10 4.30 -3.29
C ILE A 65 16.52 2.85 -3.19
N LEU A 66 16.23 2.25 -2.03
CA LEU A 66 16.46 0.83 -1.75
C LEU A 66 15.17 0.20 -1.23
N VAL A 67 14.58 -0.67 -2.04
CA VAL A 67 13.36 -1.41 -1.71
C VAL A 67 13.70 -2.63 -0.87
N LEU A 68 13.16 -2.67 0.36
CA LEU A 68 13.24 -3.83 1.25
C LEU A 68 12.33 -4.96 0.76
N PRO A 69 12.54 -6.20 1.24
CA PRO A 69 11.62 -7.30 0.96
C PRO A 69 10.18 -6.94 1.32
N THR A 70 9.25 -7.21 0.39
CA THR A 70 7.81 -7.00 0.59
C THR A 70 7.31 -7.82 1.77
N GLN A 71 6.55 -7.19 2.65
CA GLN A 71 5.86 -7.87 3.75
C GLN A 71 4.50 -8.37 3.24
N GLU A 72 4.40 -9.67 2.94
CA GLU A 72 3.25 -10.25 2.24
C GLU A 72 2.08 -10.63 3.15
N ILE A 73 2.32 -10.74 4.46
CA ILE A 73 1.29 -11.02 5.47
C ILE A 73 1.14 -9.77 6.34
N GLY A 74 -0.03 -9.15 6.23
CA GLY A 74 -0.36 -7.91 6.92
C GLY A 74 -1.37 -8.11 8.06
N LYS A 75 -2.08 -7.03 8.36
CA LYS A 75 -3.19 -6.96 9.30
C LYS A 75 -4.50 -7.04 8.52
N ALA A 76 -5.13 -8.21 8.46
CA ALA A 76 -6.29 -8.51 7.62
C ALA A 76 -7.42 -9.21 8.40
N ASN A 77 -7.62 -8.83 9.66
CA ASN A 77 -8.63 -9.47 10.51
C ASN A 77 -10.07 -9.09 10.12
N GLU A 78 -10.25 -8.00 9.38
CA GLU A 78 -11.50 -7.64 8.72
C GLU A 78 -11.90 -8.68 7.65
N HIS A 79 -10.95 -9.51 7.17
CA HIS A 79 -11.18 -10.61 6.23
C HIS A 79 -11.30 -11.98 6.94
N VAL A 80 -11.65 -12.03 8.24
CA VAL A 80 -11.66 -13.25 9.08
C VAL A 80 -12.52 -14.40 8.54
N TYR A 81 -13.60 -14.12 7.81
CA TYR A 81 -14.46 -15.15 7.22
C TYR A 81 -14.06 -15.53 5.78
N GLY A 82 -12.95 -15.01 5.28
CA GLY A 82 -12.36 -15.33 3.99
C GLY A 82 -11.40 -16.52 4.05
N PRO A 83 -11.74 -17.69 3.48
CA PRO A 83 -10.80 -18.80 3.41
C PRO A 83 -9.54 -18.41 2.61
N GLY A 84 -8.36 -18.74 3.16
CA GLY A 84 -7.07 -18.41 2.55
C GLY A 84 -6.45 -17.10 3.02
N THR A 85 -7.18 -16.26 3.76
CA THR A 85 -6.61 -15.08 4.42
C THR A 85 -5.55 -15.48 5.44
N LEU A 86 -4.38 -14.87 5.36
CA LEU A 86 -3.31 -14.94 6.35
C LEU A 86 -3.19 -13.56 7.01
N SER A 87 -3.45 -13.48 8.32
CA SER A 87 -3.37 -12.22 9.07
C SER A 87 -2.50 -12.38 10.30
N LEU A 88 -1.65 -11.40 10.56
CA LEU A 88 -0.95 -11.23 11.82
C LEU A 88 -1.66 -10.20 12.71
N GLY A 89 -1.47 -10.35 14.02
CA GLY A 89 -1.94 -9.37 15.00
C GLY A 89 -1.06 -8.12 15.03
N ALA A 90 -1.64 -6.99 15.46
CA ALA A 90 -0.93 -5.72 15.60
C ALA A 90 0.29 -5.83 16.55
N GLU A 91 0.12 -6.63 17.60
CA GLU A 91 1.13 -6.96 18.60
C GLU A 91 2.36 -7.69 18.04
N LEU A 92 2.25 -8.29 16.86
CA LEU A 92 3.38 -8.89 16.12
C LEU A 92 3.89 -7.95 15.05
N LEU A 93 3.01 -7.32 14.27
CA LEU A 93 3.39 -6.48 13.14
C LEU A 93 4.16 -5.23 13.57
N ILE A 94 3.71 -4.54 14.62
CA ILE A 94 4.39 -3.34 15.13
C ILE A 94 5.86 -3.64 15.49
N PRO A 95 6.17 -4.61 16.36
CA PRO A 95 7.57 -4.90 16.69
C PRO A 95 8.37 -5.42 15.49
N VAL A 96 7.79 -6.26 14.62
CA VAL A 96 8.51 -6.79 13.44
C VAL A 96 8.91 -5.68 12.47
N TRP A 97 7.96 -4.84 12.04
CA TRP A 97 8.27 -3.75 11.10
C TRP A 97 9.15 -2.67 11.74
N THR A 98 9.01 -2.42 13.04
CA THR A 98 9.93 -1.54 13.78
C THR A 98 11.34 -2.13 13.82
N ALA A 99 11.50 -3.45 14.01
CA ALA A 99 12.80 -4.11 14.00
C ALA A 99 13.47 -4.06 12.63
N ILE A 100 12.69 -4.20 11.54
CA ILE A 100 13.18 -3.99 10.17
C ILE A 100 13.71 -2.55 10.00
N GLY A 101 12.91 -1.55 10.36
CA GLY A 101 13.35 -0.15 10.27
C GLY A 101 14.54 0.18 11.18
N ALA A 102 14.67 -0.50 12.33
CA ALA A 102 15.86 -0.41 13.18
C ALA A 102 17.13 -0.88 12.45
N LYS A 103 17.04 -1.99 11.69
CA LYS A 103 18.16 -2.49 10.87
C LYS A 103 18.50 -1.55 9.72
N VAL A 104 17.53 -0.84 9.17
CA VAL A 104 17.79 0.26 8.23
C VAL A 104 18.54 1.40 8.93
N ALA A 105 18.12 1.80 10.14
CA ALA A 105 18.80 2.86 10.89
C ALA A 105 20.25 2.50 11.26
N GLU A 106 20.52 1.23 11.57
CA GLU A 106 21.87 0.72 11.89
C GLU A 106 22.87 0.86 10.73
N THR A 107 22.41 0.96 9.47
CA THR A 107 23.31 1.25 8.33
C THR A 107 23.68 2.73 8.22
N GLY A 108 23.10 3.58 9.06
CA GLY A 108 23.25 5.03 9.02
C GLY A 108 22.19 5.75 8.19
N LEU A 109 21.32 5.03 7.46
CA LEU A 109 20.23 5.65 6.72
C LEU A 109 19.20 6.30 7.65
N ARG A 110 18.71 7.48 7.26
CA ARG A 110 17.80 8.28 8.09
C ARG A 110 16.47 8.58 7.44
N LYS A 111 16.28 8.23 6.17
CA LYS A 111 15.03 8.45 5.44
C LYS A 111 14.40 7.12 5.04
N MET A 112 13.12 6.98 5.33
CA MET A 112 12.37 5.76 5.03
C MET A 112 10.93 6.07 4.62
N VAL A 113 10.42 5.28 3.70
CA VAL A 113 9.00 5.24 3.36
C VAL A 113 8.45 3.86 3.67
N ILE A 114 7.29 3.83 4.34
CA ILE A 114 6.46 2.62 4.44
C ILE A 114 5.33 2.82 3.42
N VAL A 115 5.30 2.00 2.38
CA VAL A 115 4.30 2.08 1.30
C VAL A 115 3.41 0.86 1.32
N ASN A 116 2.11 1.10 1.26
CA ASN A 116 1.09 0.10 1.54
C ASN A 116 0.17 -0.16 0.34
N SER A 117 -0.27 -1.41 0.18
CA SER A 117 -1.32 -1.83 -0.76
C SER A 117 -2.58 -2.40 -0.09
N HIS A 118 -2.66 -2.46 1.24
CA HIS A 118 -3.80 -3.03 1.98
C HIS A 118 -4.38 -2.11 3.06
N GLY A 119 -5.69 -1.86 3.04
CA GLY A 119 -6.37 -0.95 3.98
C GLY A 119 -6.10 -1.23 5.48
N GLY A 120 -6.11 -2.50 5.91
CA GLY A 120 -5.98 -2.89 7.32
C GLY A 120 -4.61 -2.59 7.95
N ASN A 121 -3.60 -2.30 7.13
CA ASN A 121 -2.26 -1.95 7.60
C ASN A 121 -2.10 -0.48 8.04
N VAL A 122 -3.04 0.41 7.69
CA VAL A 122 -2.87 1.88 7.77
C VAL A 122 -2.56 2.38 9.18
N ASP A 123 -3.28 1.88 10.19
CA ASP A 123 -3.06 2.29 11.58
C ASP A 123 -1.74 1.75 12.13
N ILE A 124 -1.40 0.52 11.74
CA ILE A 124 -0.16 -0.16 12.16
C ILE A 124 1.07 0.58 11.61
N MET A 125 1.07 0.88 10.30
CA MET A 125 2.20 1.60 9.69
C MET A 125 2.39 3.00 10.29
N SER A 126 1.30 3.66 10.69
CA SER A 126 1.35 4.99 11.31
C SER A 126 1.99 4.94 12.71
N ILE A 127 1.72 3.88 13.48
CA ILE A 127 2.41 3.62 14.75
C ILE A 127 3.90 3.36 14.49
N VAL A 128 4.23 2.44 13.59
CA VAL A 128 5.62 2.07 13.27
C VAL A 128 6.44 3.28 12.80
N ALA A 129 5.90 4.11 11.91
CA ALA A 129 6.60 5.31 11.44
C ALA A 129 6.99 6.24 12.60
N ARG A 130 6.09 6.39 13.59
CA ARG A 130 6.36 7.22 14.78
C ARG A 130 7.31 6.55 15.76
N GLU A 131 7.26 5.23 15.93
CA GLU A 131 8.26 4.49 16.72
C GLU A 131 9.66 4.67 16.13
N LEU A 132 9.81 4.57 14.81
CA LEU A 132 11.09 4.78 14.13
C LEU A 132 11.59 6.22 14.26
N ARG A 133 10.69 7.20 14.16
CA ARG A 133 10.99 8.61 14.43
C ARG A 133 11.53 8.81 15.85
N VAL A 134 10.84 8.28 16.86
CA VAL A 134 11.17 8.49 18.28
C VAL A 134 12.46 7.76 18.66
N ARG A 135 12.58 6.48 18.30
CA ARG A 135 13.67 5.60 18.76
C ARG A 135 14.96 5.77 17.95
N TYR A 136 14.85 6.07 16.66
CA TYR A 136 16.00 6.10 15.74
C TYR A 136 16.19 7.43 15.02
N GLN A 137 15.42 8.46 15.40
CA GLN A 137 15.53 9.81 14.84
C GLN A 137 15.37 9.86 13.30
N MET A 138 14.71 8.88 12.69
CA MET A 138 14.52 8.83 11.24
C MET A 138 13.44 9.82 10.77
N ALA A 139 13.53 10.29 9.52
CA ALA A 139 12.40 10.84 8.78
C ALA A 139 11.65 9.68 8.13
N VAL A 140 10.45 9.36 8.64
CA VAL A 140 9.66 8.24 8.14
C VAL A 140 8.33 8.74 7.62
N MET A 141 8.04 8.45 6.36
CA MET A 141 6.74 8.74 5.75
C MET A 141 5.97 7.45 5.55
N SER A 142 4.68 7.45 5.90
CA SER A 142 3.78 6.32 5.68
C SER A 142 2.71 6.69 4.66
N THR A 143 2.59 5.93 3.58
CA THR A 143 1.61 6.16 2.52
C THR A 143 1.04 4.86 1.96
N GLN A 144 0.05 4.96 1.09
CA GLN A 144 -0.49 3.85 0.31
C GLN A 144 -0.71 4.31 -1.13
N TRP A 145 -0.62 3.40 -2.11
CA TRP A 145 -0.70 3.74 -3.53
C TRP A 145 -1.96 4.55 -3.89
N GLY A 146 -3.11 4.15 -3.35
CA GLY A 146 -4.38 4.84 -3.58
C GLY A 146 -4.46 6.29 -3.06
N ARG A 147 -3.55 6.75 -2.18
CA ARG A 147 -3.55 8.15 -1.70
C ARG A 147 -3.16 9.17 -2.77
N PHE A 148 -2.53 8.72 -3.85
CA PHE A 148 -2.22 9.57 -5.00
C PHE A 148 -3.40 9.72 -5.96
N GLY A 149 -4.53 9.06 -5.68
CA GLY A 149 -5.75 9.17 -6.47
C GLY A 149 -5.71 8.34 -7.76
N ASN A 150 -6.62 8.67 -8.67
CA ASN A 150 -6.77 8.07 -9.98
C ASN A 150 -6.80 9.17 -11.04
N PRO A 151 -6.50 8.86 -12.32
CA PRO A 151 -6.73 9.82 -13.41
C PRO A 151 -8.17 10.36 -13.39
N GLU A 152 -8.31 11.66 -13.62
CA GLU A 152 -9.60 12.36 -13.58
C GLU A 152 -10.61 11.71 -14.51
N GLY A 153 -11.83 11.47 -14.00
CA GLY A 153 -12.93 10.87 -14.75
C GLY A 153 -12.78 9.38 -15.06
N LEU A 154 -11.69 8.73 -14.65
CA LEU A 154 -11.46 7.31 -14.94
C LEU A 154 -12.32 6.39 -14.07
N ILE A 155 -12.52 6.76 -12.81
CA ILE A 155 -13.32 6.04 -11.81
C ILE A 155 -14.49 6.93 -11.41
N SER A 156 -15.69 6.34 -11.33
CA SER A 156 -16.88 7.09 -10.96
C SER A 156 -16.83 7.61 -9.52
N ASP A 157 -17.57 8.67 -9.22
CA ASP A 157 -17.73 9.16 -7.84
C ASP A 157 -18.37 8.11 -6.92
N HIS A 158 -19.24 7.26 -7.48
CA HIS A 158 -19.88 6.17 -6.77
C HIS A 158 -18.84 5.12 -6.34
N GLU A 159 -18.06 4.63 -7.30
CA GLU A 159 -17.01 3.65 -7.03
C GLU A 159 -15.94 4.22 -6.10
N SER A 160 -15.52 5.48 -6.31
CA SER A 160 -14.56 6.14 -5.43
C SER A 160 -15.04 6.26 -3.97
N ARG A 161 -16.36 6.26 -3.76
CA ARG A 161 -16.98 6.40 -2.43
C ARG A 161 -17.30 5.06 -1.78
N TYR A 162 -17.71 4.06 -2.55
CA TYR A 162 -18.29 2.82 -2.05
C TYR A 162 -17.53 1.54 -2.47
N GLY A 163 -16.66 1.64 -3.48
CA GLY A 163 -15.71 0.61 -3.89
C GLY A 163 -14.49 0.62 -2.98
N ILE A 164 -14.57 -0.17 -1.90
CA ILE A 164 -13.55 -0.21 -0.84
C ILE A 164 -12.60 -1.39 -1.02
N HIS A 165 -13.08 -2.52 -1.55
CA HIS A 165 -12.36 -3.81 -1.51
C HIS A 165 -12.76 -4.74 -2.68
N GLY A 166 -11.81 -5.13 -3.51
CA GLY A 166 -12.01 -5.97 -4.69
C GLY A 166 -12.81 -5.32 -5.81
N GLY A 167 -13.02 -4.00 -5.75
CA GLY A 167 -13.81 -3.23 -6.72
C GLY A 167 -13.08 -2.98 -8.05
N GLU A 168 -13.54 -1.97 -8.77
CA GLU A 168 -13.09 -1.62 -10.12
C GLU A 168 -11.58 -1.34 -10.17
N VAL A 169 -11.05 -0.62 -9.18
CA VAL A 169 -9.65 -0.18 -9.12
C VAL A 169 -8.70 -1.37 -9.00
N GLU A 170 -8.91 -2.23 -8.00
CA GLU A 170 -8.05 -3.39 -7.75
C GLU A 170 -8.19 -4.45 -8.85
N THR A 171 -9.41 -4.66 -9.35
CA THR A 171 -9.65 -5.54 -10.49
C THR A 171 -8.90 -5.04 -11.72
N SER A 172 -8.94 -3.73 -11.99
CA SER A 172 -8.20 -3.11 -13.10
C SER A 172 -6.68 -3.29 -12.95
N LEU A 173 -6.14 -3.01 -11.76
CA LEU A 173 -4.72 -3.19 -11.47
C LEU A 173 -4.30 -4.66 -11.63
N MET A 174 -5.11 -5.60 -11.16
CA MET A 174 -4.84 -7.04 -11.30
C MET A 174 -4.91 -7.51 -12.76
N LEU A 175 -5.83 -7.00 -13.57
CA LEU A 175 -5.85 -7.26 -15.01
C LEU A 175 -4.61 -6.71 -15.73
N HIS A 176 -4.01 -5.64 -15.21
CA HIS A 176 -2.76 -5.11 -15.75
C HIS A 176 -1.54 -5.96 -15.33
N PHE A 177 -1.44 -6.32 -14.05
CA PHE A 177 -0.25 -6.97 -13.50
C PHE A 177 -0.25 -8.49 -13.63
N ARG A 178 -1.39 -9.13 -13.36
CA ARG A 178 -1.56 -10.58 -13.26
C ARG A 178 -2.92 -11.02 -13.84
N PRO A 179 -3.20 -10.73 -15.12
CA PRO A 179 -4.46 -11.11 -15.76
C PRO A 179 -4.70 -12.63 -15.72
N ASP A 180 -3.63 -13.42 -15.65
CA ASP A 180 -3.67 -14.88 -15.53
C ASP A 180 -4.36 -15.40 -14.25
N LEU A 181 -4.47 -14.56 -13.22
CA LEU A 181 -5.11 -14.89 -11.95
C LEU A 181 -6.52 -14.31 -11.79
N VAL A 182 -6.97 -13.47 -12.71
CA VAL A 182 -8.27 -12.80 -12.63
C VAL A 182 -9.35 -13.64 -13.31
N ARG A 183 -10.44 -13.88 -12.58
CA ARG A 183 -11.61 -14.61 -13.07
C ARG A 183 -12.73 -13.62 -13.40
N MET A 184 -12.61 -12.93 -14.53
CA MET A 184 -13.57 -11.90 -14.93
C MET A 184 -14.99 -12.44 -15.13
N GLU A 185 -15.16 -13.73 -15.40
CA GLU A 185 -16.47 -14.38 -15.46
C GLU A 185 -17.20 -14.41 -14.10
N LYS A 186 -16.49 -14.12 -13.00
CA LYS A 186 -17.03 -13.99 -11.65
C LYS A 186 -17.07 -12.54 -11.17
N ALA A 187 -16.54 -11.59 -11.94
CA ALA A 187 -16.57 -10.18 -11.61
C ALA A 187 -18.00 -9.65 -11.80
N GLN A 188 -18.50 -8.95 -10.80
CA GLN A 188 -19.85 -8.37 -10.77
C GLN A 188 -19.84 -7.10 -9.93
N ASN A 189 -20.98 -6.41 -9.87
CA ASN A 189 -21.18 -5.33 -8.92
C ASN A 189 -21.53 -5.90 -7.53
N PHE A 190 -20.59 -5.75 -6.59
CA PHE A 190 -20.79 -6.11 -5.20
C PHE A 190 -21.23 -4.87 -4.41
N VAL A 191 -22.54 -4.64 -4.37
CA VAL A 191 -23.14 -3.45 -3.73
C VAL A 191 -22.72 -3.33 -2.26
N SER A 192 -22.30 -2.13 -1.87
CA SER A 192 -21.77 -1.87 -0.53
C SER A 192 -22.87 -1.48 0.44
N LYS A 193 -22.90 -2.12 1.62
CA LYS A 193 -23.80 -1.69 2.71
C LYS A 193 -23.50 -0.28 3.22
N ALA A 194 -22.34 0.28 2.87
CA ALA A 194 -22.02 1.68 3.15
C ALA A 194 -22.99 2.66 2.48
N GLU A 195 -23.57 2.30 1.33
CA GLU A 195 -24.61 3.09 0.66
C GLU A 195 -25.83 3.23 1.56
N TRP A 196 -26.33 2.09 2.08
CA TRP A 196 -27.43 2.08 3.03
C TRP A 196 -27.11 2.84 4.33
N MET A 197 -25.90 2.68 4.88
CA MET A 197 -25.48 3.41 6.09
C MET A 197 -25.55 4.93 5.87
N ARG A 198 -25.18 5.39 4.67
CA ARG A 198 -25.20 6.81 4.31
C ARG A 198 -26.62 7.36 4.14
N GLU A 199 -27.53 6.56 3.60
CA GLU A 199 -28.94 6.94 3.43
C GLU A 199 -29.68 6.98 4.77
N GLN A 200 -29.34 6.09 5.70
CA GLN A 200 -30.07 5.92 6.96
C GLN A 200 -29.43 6.63 8.15
N SER A 201 -28.25 7.23 7.98
CA SER A 201 -27.53 7.88 9.08
C SER A 201 -26.76 9.13 8.63
N GLN A 202 -26.54 10.02 9.58
CA GLN A 202 -25.74 11.22 9.33
C GLN A 202 -24.23 10.96 9.43
N TYR A 203 -23.80 10.00 10.26
CA TYR A 203 -22.40 9.83 10.67
C TYR A 203 -21.86 8.41 10.55
N ILE A 204 -22.71 7.38 10.43
CA ILE A 204 -22.23 5.98 10.40
C ILE A 204 -21.72 5.65 9.00
N GLN A 205 -20.47 5.20 8.92
CA GLN A 205 -19.80 4.80 7.69
C GLN A 205 -18.57 3.94 8.03
N PRO A 206 -18.07 3.11 7.10
CA PRO A 206 -16.92 2.23 7.35
C PRO A 206 -15.56 2.96 7.34
N LEU A 207 -15.49 4.14 6.73
CA LEU A 207 -14.26 4.90 6.49
C LEU A 207 -14.27 6.26 7.21
N PRO A 208 -13.11 6.93 7.37
CA PRO A 208 -13.01 8.22 8.04
C PRO A 208 -13.94 9.30 7.44
N PRO A 209 -14.30 10.36 8.18
CA PRO A 209 -13.75 10.76 9.49
C PRO A 209 -14.36 10.07 10.72
N HIS A 210 -15.55 9.45 10.60
CA HIS A 210 -16.21 8.75 11.69
C HIS A 210 -16.48 7.29 11.32
N SER A 211 -15.46 6.44 11.46
CA SER A 211 -15.53 5.04 11.08
C SER A 211 -16.22 4.20 12.15
N LEU A 212 -17.27 3.48 11.79
CA LEU A 212 -17.77 2.33 12.54
C LEU A 212 -16.87 1.13 12.21
N ALA A 213 -16.48 0.33 13.22
CA ALA A 213 -15.72 -0.89 12.98
C ALA A 213 -16.55 -1.91 12.18
N TRP A 214 -15.90 -2.60 11.25
CA TRP A 214 -16.53 -3.55 10.33
C TRP A 214 -15.58 -4.71 10.03
N ILE A 215 -16.16 -5.82 9.60
CA ILE A 215 -15.48 -6.87 8.83
C ILE A 215 -16.04 -6.89 7.41
N ALA A 216 -15.30 -7.40 6.42
CA ALA A 216 -15.67 -7.31 5.02
C ALA A 216 -17.07 -7.88 4.72
N HIS A 217 -17.47 -8.94 5.44
CA HIS A 217 -18.78 -9.56 5.31
C HIS A 217 -19.94 -8.72 5.87
N ASP A 218 -19.67 -7.71 6.70
CA ASP A 218 -20.67 -6.73 7.12
C ASP A 218 -21.08 -5.81 5.95
N LEU A 219 -20.13 -5.53 5.05
CA LEU A 219 -20.33 -4.63 3.91
C LEU A 219 -20.92 -5.35 2.70
N ASN A 220 -20.55 -6.60 2.47
CA ASN A 220 -21.16 -7.47 1.46
C ASN A 220 -20.96 -8.95 1.80
N PRO A 221 -21.95 -9.85 1.60
CA PRO A 221 -21.81 -11.27 1.90
C PRO A 221 -20.67 -12.01 1.17
N ASN A 222 -20.12 -11.47 0.08
CA ASN A 222 -18.97 -12.03 -0.62
C ASN A 222 -17.61 -11.55 -0.08
N GLY A 223 -17.62 -10.64 0.90
CA GLY A 223 -16.42 -10.02 1.43
C GLY A 223 -15.78 -8.97 0.52
N VAL A 224 -16.43 -8.56 -0.58
CA VAL A 224 -15.94 -7.55 -1.53
C VAL A 224 -17.00 -6.49 -1.77
N VAL A 225 -16.58 -5.26 -2.06
CA VAL A 225 -17.46 -4.12 -2.33
C VAL A 225 -16.92 -3.23 -3.45
N GLY A 226 -17.79 -2.91 -4.40
CA GLY A 226 -17.48 -2.14 -5.61
C GLY A 226 -17.87 -2.88 -6.89
N ASP A 227 -17.80 -2.17 -8.02
CA ASP A 227 -18.13 -2.73 -9.33
C ASP A 227 -16.90 -3.32 -10.04
N ALA A 228 -16.57 -4.56 -9.68
CA ALA A 228 -15.47 -5.30 -10.30
C ALA A 228 -15.68 -5.55 -11.81
N SER A 229 -16.93 -5.57 -12.30
CA SER A 229 -17.22 -5.86 -13.70
C SER A 229 -16.75 -4.76 -14.65
N LEU A 230 -16.52 -3.55 -14.13
CA LEU A 230 -16.02 -2.39 -14.88
C LEU A 230 -14.50 -2.35 -14.98
N GLY A 231 -13.80 -3.29 -14.33
CA GLY A 231 -12.36 -3.37 -14.31
C GLY A 231 -11.77 -3.70 -15.70
N THR A 232 -10.70 -2.99 -16.08
CA THR A 232 -9.99 -3.24 -17.35
C THR A 232 -8.48 -3.10 -17.18
N ALA A 233 -7.69 -3.80 -18.00
CA ALA A 233 -6.24 -3.70 -17.96
C ALA A 233 -5.75 -2.29 -18.30
N GLU A 234 -6.45 -1.58 -19.20
CA GLU A 234 -6.15 -0.22 -19.61
C GLU A 234 -6.33 0.77 -18.45
N LYS A 235 -7.43 0.63 -17.68
CA LYS A 235 -7.61 1.38 -16.43
C LYS A 235 -6.49 1.08 -15.44
N GLY A 236 -6.13 -0.19 -15.27
CA GLY A 236 -5.05 -0.60 -14.37
C GLY A 236 -3.72 0.04 -14.71
N ALA A 237 -3.35 0.02 -15.99
CA ALA A 237 -2.13 0.67 -16.48
C ALA A 237 -2.15 2.19 -16.27
N ALA A 238 -3.30 2.84 -16.47
CA ALA A 238 -3.45 4.28 -16.25
C ALA A 238 -3.38 4.66 -14.76
N ILE A 239 -4.04 3.90 -13.89
CA ILE A 239 -4.00 4.07 -12.42
C ILE A 239 -2.57 3.87 -11.92
N CYS A 240 -1.91 2.78 -12.31
CA CYS A 240 -0.54 2.46 -11.95
C CYS A 240 0.42 3.63 -12.26
N ARG A 241 0.43 4.09 -13.53
CA ARG A 241 1.28 5.22 -13.94
C ARG A 241 1.01 6.49 -13.14
N HIS A 242 -0.26 6.79 -12.88
CA HIS A 242 -0.66 7.98 -12.13
C HIS A 242 -0.19 7.92 -10.67
N GLN A 243 -0.45 6.81 -9.99
CA GLN A 243 -0.11 6.65 -8.58
C GLN A 243 1.41 6.59 -8.37
N VAL A 244 2.14 5.89 -9.24
CA VAL A 244 3.61 5.83 -9.18
C VAL A 244 4.23 7.19 -9.46
N LYS A 245 3.69 7.96 -10.40
CA LYS A 245 4.15 9.34 -10.62
C LYS A 245 4.04 10.18 -9.35
N GLY A 246 2.88 10.17 -8.68
CA GLY A 246 2.69 10.89 -7.41
C GLY A 246 3.62 10.38 -6.30
N PHE A 247 3.89 9.06 -6.27
CA PHE A 247 4.84 8.48 -5.34
C PHE A 247 6.28 8.97 -5.58
N VAL A 248 6.72 9.04 -6.85
CA VAL A 248 8.02 9.59 -7.23
C VAL A 248 8.15 11.06 -6.82
N GLU A 249 7.13 11.88 -7.06
CA GLU A 249 7.10 13.28 -6.62
C GLU A 249 7.26 13.40 -5.09
N MET A 250 6.56 12.57 -4.32
CA MET A 250 6.70 12.53 -2.85
C MET A 250 8.09 12.05 -2.40
N LEU A 251 8.71 11.10 -3.11
CA LEU A 251 10.09 10.68 -2.82
C LEU A 251 11.09 11.83 -3.02
N TYR A 252 10.88 12.69 -4.01
CA TYR A 252 11.69 13.89 -4.19
C TYR A 252 11.51 14.89 -3.04
N ASP A 253 10.27 15.10 -2.57
CA ASP A 253 10.02 15.93 -1.39
C ASP A 253 10.75 15.39 -0.15
N LEU A 254 10.68 14.07 0.09
CA LEU A 254 11.36 13.44 1.21
C LEU A 254 12.89 13.51 1.06
N LYS A 255 13.43 13.30 -0.15
CA LYS A 255 14.85 13.48 -0.46
C LYS A 255 15.31 14.91 -0.16
N ALA A 256 14.51 15.91 -0.52
CA ALA A 256 14.81 17.32 -0.27
C ALA A 256 14.60 17.76 1.18
N TYR A 257 13.79 17.03 1.96
CA TYR A 257 13.49 17.39 3.35
C TYR A 257 14.75 17.39 4.24
N PRO A 258 15.17 18.55 4.81
CA PRO A 258 16.36 18.63 5.64
C PRO A 258 16.19 17.86 6.95
N LEU A 259 17.12 16.94 7.24
CA LEU A 259 17.10 16.22 8.52
C LEU A 259 17.29 17.14 9.73
N SER A 260 17.84 18.34 9.54
CA SER A 260 17.93 19.37 10.60
C SER A 260 16.57 19.89 11.08
N ASN A 261 15.50 19.71 10.30
CA ASN A 261 14.14 20.04 10.73
C ASN A 261 13.59 19.04 11.76
N LEU A 262 14.24 17.88 11.89
CA LEU A 262 13.90 16.88 12.85
C LEU A 262 14.56 17.20 14.19
N TYR A 263 13.75 17.59 15.17
CA TYR A 263 14.26 17.85 16.52
C TYR A 263 14.92 16.61 17.14
N SER A 264 16.18 16.78 17.55
CA SER A 264 16.93 15.88 18.43
C SER A 264 17.40 16.68 19.65
N ARG A 265 17.41 16.03 20.83
CA ARG A 265 17.97 16.62 22.05
C ARG A 265 19.49 16.61 22.05
#